data_AF-A0A8J5T9I1-F1
#
_entry.id   AF-A0A8J5T9I1-F1
#
_cell.length_a   1.000
_cell.length_b   1.000
_cell.length_c   1.000
_cell.angle_alpha   90.00
_cell.angle_beta   90.00
_cell.angle_gamma   90.00
#
_symmetry.space_group_name_H-M   'P 1'
#
loop_
_entity.id
_entity.type
_entity.pdbx_description
1 polymer ?
#
loop_
_entity_poly.entity_id
_entity_poly.type
_entity_poly.pdbx_seq_one_letter_code
_entity_poly.pdbx_strand_id
1 'polypeptide(L)'
;MAGANESTRIVLSFVFLLVPLAAAASSLPLLNASLPDPATVIADFHRTDWQQDRQRLADCGIGFGRNAMGGKGGPMYVVNDSSDRDPVNPAPGTLRYGAI
;
A
#
# COMPACT_ATOMS: atom_id res chain seq x y z
N MET A 1 -14.47 25.15 51.04
CA MET A 1 -15.25 24.07 50.41
C MET A 1 -16.61 24.62 50.02
N ALA A 2 -16.89 24.82 48.74
CA ALA A 2 -18.22 25.25 48.27
C ALA A 2 -18.92 24.03 47.66
N GLY A 3 -19.94 23.50 48.34
CA GLY A 3 -20.75 22.39 47.84
C GLY A 3 -21.62 22.86 46.67
N ALA A 4 -21.56 22.15 45.54
CA ALA A 4 -22.45 22.39 44.42
C ALA A 4 -23.92 22.21 44.86
N ASN A 5 -24.77 23.18 44.55
CA ASN A 5 -26.19 23.13 44.90
C ASN A 5 -26.92 21.96 44.19
N GLU A 6 -28.03 21.51 44.76
CA GLU A 6 -28.78 20.33 44.29
C GLU A 6 -29.21 20.43 42.83
N SER A 7 -29.52 21.65 42.37
CA SER A 7 -29.84 21.94 40.97
C SER A 7 -28.64 21.74 40.04
N THR A 8 -27.44 22.13 40.46
CA THR A 8 -26.19 21.89 39.72
C THR A 8 -25.89 20.39 39.60
N ARG A 9 -26.22 19.59 40.62
CA ARG A 9 -26.05 18.11 40.58
C ARG A 9 -27.02 17.44 39.61
N ILE A 10 -28.27 17.89 39.55
CA ILE A 10 -29.27 17.39 38.60
C ILE A 10 -28.86 17.72 37.16
N VAL A 11 -28.43 18.96 36.90
CA VAL A 11 -27.98 19.38 35.56
C VAL A 11 -26.75 18.59 35.12
N LEU A 12 -25.77 18.39 36.01
CA LEU A 12 -24.58 17.56 35.71
C LEU A 12 -24.96 16.09 35.43
N SER A 13 -25.90 15.51 36.18
CA SER A 13 -26.39 14.14 35.93
C SER A 13 -27.14 14.01 34.60
N PHE A 14 -27.95 15.00 34.21
CA PHE A 14 -28.64 15.01 32.92
C PHE A 14 -27.70 15.28 31.74
N VAL A 15 -26.67 16.12 31.93
CA VAL A 15 -25.63 16.36 30.92
C VAL A 15 -24.79 15.09 30.67
N PHE A 16 -24.54 14.28 31.69
CA PHE A 16 -23.85 12.99 31.53
C PHE A 16 -24.72 11.88 30.90
N LEU A 17 -26.05 11.99 30.97
CA LEU A 17 -26.99 10.99 30.40
C LEU A 17 -27.35 11.23 28.93
N LEU A 18 -27.04 12.40 28.38
CA LEU A 18 -27.34 12.76 26.97
C LEU A 18 -26.10 12.90 26.07
N VAL A 19 -24.89 12.64 26.58
CA VAL A 19 -23.70 12.52 25.73
C VAL A 19 -23.59 11.04 25.31
N PRO A 20 -24.02 10.67 24.08
CA PRO A 20 -23.67 9.36 23.57
C PRO A 20 -22.15 9.26 23.53
N LEU A 21 -21.61 8.24 24.19
CA LEU A 21 -20.25 7.78 24.02
C LEU A 21 -20.08 7.41 22.55
N ALA A 22 -19.70 8.37 21.72
CA ALA A 22 -19.30 8.14 20.34
C ALA A 22 -17.92 7.49 20.33
N ALA A 23 -17.86 6.23 20.79
CA ALA A 23 -16.86 5.29 20.36
C ALA A 23 -17.23 4.84 18.94
N ALA A 24 -17.02 5.72 17.98
CA ALA A 24 -16.97 5.34 16.57
C ALA A 24 -15.62 5.82 16.04
N ALA A 25 -14.66 4.89 16.05
CA ALA A 25 -13.44 4.98 15.28
C ALA A 25 -13.81 5.37 13.83
N SER A 26 -13.63 6.64 13.52
CA SER A 26 -13.74 7.16 12.17
C SER A 26 -12.54 8.09 12.00
N SER A 27 -11.39 7.47 11.79
CA SER A 27 -10.38 8.06 10.92
C SER A 27 -11.02 8.20 9.54
N LEU A 28 -11.79 9.28 9.34
CA LEU A 28 -11.90 9.88 8.04
C LEU A 28 -10.59 10.64 7.87
N PRO A 29 -9.59 10.14 7.11
CA PRO A 29 -8.60 11.06 6.58
C PRO A 29 -9.37 11.97 5.63
N LEU A 30 -9.71 13.15 6.14
CA LEU A 30 -10.18 14.28 5.35
C LEU A 30 -9.18 14.48 4.20
N LEU A 31 -9.73 14.69 3.02
CA LEU A 31 -9.06 15.04 1.77
C LEU A 31 -7.84 15.94 2.02
N ASN A 32 -6.63 15.39 1.94
CA ASN A 32 -5.45 16.18 1.65
C ASN A 32 -4.94 15.75 0.27
N ALA A 33 -5.48 16.39 -0.76
CA ALA A 33 -4.94 16.39 -2.12
C ALA A 33 -3.67 17.25 -2.22
N SER A 34 -2.79 17.15 -1.22
CA SER A 34 -1.40 17.60 -1.33
C SER A 34 -0.58 16.33 -1.46
N LEU A 35 0.23 16.26 -2.52
CA LEU A 35 0.99 15.08 -2.94
C LEU A 35 1.41 14.20 -1.74
N PRO A 36 1.27 12.87 -1.84
CA PRO A 36 1.90 11.99 -0.86
C PRO A 36 3.36 12.42 -0.74
N ASP A 37 3.81 12.61 0.50
CA ASP A 37 5.23 12.78 0.83
C ASP A 37 6.03 11.80 -0.05
N PRO A 38 7.05 12.25 -0.81
CA PRO A 38 7.81 11.37 -1.69
C PRO A 38 8.37 10.14 -0.95
N ALA A 39 8.66 10.23 0.35
CA ALA A 39 9.03 9.10 1.19
C ALA A 39 7.87 8.12 1.43
N THR A 40 6.61 8.58 1.51
CA THR A 40 5.44 7.70 1.60
C THR A 40 5.12 6.98 0.28
N VAL A 41 5.38 7.60 -0.87
CA VAL A 41 5.29 6.92 -2.18
C VAL A 41 6.35 5.83 -2.28
N ILE A 42 7.58 6.11 -1.83
CA ILE A 42 8.68 5.13 -1.83
C ILE A 42 8.45 4.03 -0.79
N ALA A 43 7.87 4.35 0.38
CA ALA A 43 7.62 3.38 1.44
C ALA A 43 6.51 2.37 1.10
N ASP A 44 5.56 2.70 0.21
CA ASP A 44 4.49 1.77 -0.17
C ASP A 44 4.97 0.66 -1.12
N PHE A 45 6.13 0.81 -1.77
CA PHE A 45 6.67 -0.21 -2.68
C PHE A 45 6.92 -1.56 -2.02
N HIS A 46 7.15 -1.61 -0.69
CA HIS A 46 7.52 -2.84 0.02
C HIS A 46 6.44 -3.30 1.03
N ARG A 47 5.25 -2.69 1.02
CA ARG A 47 4.25 -2.90 2.08
C ARG A 47 3.47 -4.22 1.99
N THR A 48 3.69 -4.97 0.93
CA THR A 48 3.07 -6.27 0.64
C THR A 48 4.16 -7.30 0.39
N ASP A 49 3.86 -8.57 0.70
CA ASP A 49 4.74 -9.68 0.32
C ASP A 49 4.82 -9.76 -1.21
N TRP A 50 5.79 -9.03 -1.76
CA TRP A 50 6.03 -8.90 -3.21
C TRP A 50 6.31 -10.24 -3.87
N GLN A 51 6.74 -11.24 -3.09
CA GLN A 51 7.03 -12.57 -3.61
C GLN A 51 5.77 -13.29 -4.05
N GLN A 52 4.64 -13.04 -3.39
CA GLN A 52 3.34 -13.66 -3.72
C GLN A 52 2.72 -13.06 -4.98
N ASP A 53 3.01 -11.79 -5.27
CA ASP A 53 2.50 -11.08 -6.44
C ASP A 53 3.58 -10.16 -7.05
N ARG A 54 4.51 -10.79 -7.77
CA ARG A 54 5.59 -10.07 -8.46
C ARG A 54 5.08 -9.19 -9.60
N GLN A 55 3.94 -9.53 -10.20
CA GLN A 55 3.43 -8.83 -11.39
C GLN A 55 2.79 -7.49 -11.04
N ARG A 56 2.36 -7.28 -9.78
CA ARG A 56 1.88 -5.98 -9.30
C ARG A 56 2.88 -4.83 -9.48
N LEU A 57 4.18 -5.12 -9.58
CA LEU A 57 5.20 -4.09 -9.86
C LEU A 57 4.89 -3.30 -11.14
N ALA A 58 4.27 -3.93 -12.14
CA ALA A 58 3.89 -3.27 -13.39
C ALA A 58 2.78 -2.21 -13.22
N ASP A 59 2.04 -2.20 -12.10
CA ASP A 59 1.01 -1.19 -11.80
C ASP A 59 1.56 0.03 -11.06
N CYS A 60 2.83 -0.02 -10.63
CA CYS A 60 3.45 1.02 -9.83
C CYS A 60 4.21 2.06 -10.67
N GLY A 61 4.11 2.01 -12.00
CA GLY A 61 4.79 2.95 -12.90
C GLY A 61 4.28 4.38 -12.73
N ILE A 62 5.19 5.37 -12.73
CA ILE A 62 4.87 6.80 -12.61
C ILE A 62 5.53 7.62 -13.74
N GLY A 63 5.09 8.87 -13.92
CA GLY A 63 5.65 9.80 -14.90
C GLY A 63 5.39 9.39 -16.36
N PHE A 64 6.39 9.59 -17.23
CA PHE A 64 6.30 9.25 -18.65
C PHE A 64 6.20 7.74 -18.90
N GLY A 65 6.78 6.92 -18.02
CA GLY A 65 6.80 5.46 -18.12
C GLY A 65 5.62 4.73 -17.47
N ARG A 66 4.60 5.45 -16.97
CA ARG A 66 3.52 4.87 -16.15
C ARG A 66 2.71 3.73 -16.79
N ASN A 67 2.73 3.63 -18.12
CA ASN A 67 2.01 2.60 -18.86
C ASN A 67 2.89 1.38 -19.22
N ALA A 68 4.14 1.31 -18.75
CA ALA A 68 5.02 0.19 -19.02
C ALA A 68 4.58 -1.04 -18.22
N MET A 69 4.08 -2.07 -18.92
CA MET A 69 3.58 -3.30 -18.28
C MET A 69 4.62 -4.43 -18.19
N GLY A 70 5.70 -4.36 -18.99
CA GLY A 70 6.69 -5.43 -19.07
C GLY A 70 6.05 -6.78 -19.41
N GLY A 71 6.38 -7.82 -18.62
CA GLY A 71 5.84 -9.18 -18.74
C GLY A 71 4.54 -9.44 -17.98
N LYS A 72 3.81 -8.41 -17.51
CA LYS A 72 2.54 -8.59 -16.78
C LYS A 72 1.52 -9.39 -17.63
N GLY A 73 0.89 -10.39 -17.01
CA GLY A 73 -0.02 -11.33 -17.66
C GLY A 73 0.67 -12.48 -18.40
N GLY A 74 1.99 -12.44 -18.52
CA GLY A 74 2.80 -13.51 -19.12
C GLY A 74 3.19 -14.62 -18.12
N PRO A 75 3.74 -15.73 -18.62
CA PRO A 75 4.29 -16.79 -17.77
C PRO A 75 5.55 -16.29 -17.03
N MET A 76 5.77 -16.83 -15.83
CA MET A 76 7.02 -16.63 -15.11
C MET A 76 8.08 -17.58 -15.63
N TYR A 77 9.21 -17.04 -16.07
CA TYR A 77 10.39 -17.80 -16.44
C TYR A 77 11.46 -17.71 -15.35
N VAL A 78 12.01 -18.86 -14.95
CA VAL A 78 13.03 -18.94 -13.91
C VAL A 78 14.36 -19.30 -14.54
N VAL A 79 15.34 -18.42 -14.39
CA VAL A 79 16.72 -18.68 -14.80
C VAL A 79 17.37 -19.61 -13.77
N ASN A 80 17.91 -20.73 -14.26
CA ASN A 80 18.63 -21.71 -13.45
C ASN A 80 20.05 -21.98 -13.97
N ASP A 81 20.40 -21.43 -15.13
CA ASP A 81 21.74 -21.47 -15.71
C ASP A 81 22.21 -20.03 -16.00
N SER A 82 23.39 -19.68 -15.49
CA SER A 82 24.03 -18.37 -15.71
C SER A 82 24.89 -18.31 -16.97
N SER A 83 25.01 -19.42 -17.72
CA SER A 83 25.83 -19.48 -18.93
C SER A 83 25.24 -18.71 -20.11
N ASP A 84 26.12 -18.16 -20.96
CA ASP A 84 25.77 -17.41 -22.18
C ASP A 84 26.74 -17.76 -23.33
N ARG A 85 26.89 -19.06 -23.60
CA ARG A 85 27.93 -19.58 -24.51
C ARG A 85 27.57 -19.50 -25.99
N ASP A 86 26.29 -19.66 -26.32
CA ASP A 86 25.77 -19.54 -27.68
C ASP A 86 24.64 -18.49 -27.71
N PRO A 87 24.96 -17.24 -28.10
CA PRO A 87 23.97 -16.17 -28.19
C PRO A 87 22.96 -16.36 -29.33
N VAL A 88 23.28 -17.20 -30.32
CA VAL A 88 22.41 -17.45 -31.49
C VAL A 88 21.39 -18.54 -31.16
N ASN A 89 21.79 -19.58 -30.43
CA ASN A 89 20.93 -20.67 -29.97
C ASN A 89 21.01 -20.85 -28.45
N PRO A 90 20.36 -19.97 -27.66
CA PRO A 90 20.43 -20.08 -26.21
C PRO A 90 19.69 -21.32 -25.72
N ALA A 91 20.26 -21.99 -24.71
CA ALA A 91 19.64 -23.15 -24.09
C ALA A 91 18.50 -22.74 -23.14
N PRO A 92 17.41 -23.52 -23.04
CA PRO A 92 16.41 -23.34 -21.98
C PRO A 92 17.06 -23.39 -20.58
N GLY A 93 16.58 -22.54 -19.67
CA GLY A 93 17.18 -22.33 -18.35
C GLY A 93 18.14 -21.13 -18.27
N THR A 94 18.68 -20.68 -19.40
CA THR A 94 19.53 -19.48 -19.47
C THR A 94 18.71 -18.19 -19.45
N LEU A 95 19.32 -17.08 -19.02
CA LEU A 95 18.69 -15.75 -19.08
C LEU A 95 18.33 -15.36 -20.51
N ARG A 96 19.23 -15.60 -21.47
CA ARG A 96 19.02 -15.21 -22.86
C ARG A 96 17.78 -15.89 -23.45
N TYR A 97 17.59 -17.19 -23.20
CA TYR A 97 16.41 -17.91 -23.69
C TYR A 97 15.09 -17.29 -23.21
N GLY A 98 15.03 -16.78 -21.97
CA GLY A 98 13.82 -16.15 -21.43
C GLY A 98 13.56 -14.72 -21.92
N ALA A 99 14.51 -14.10 -22.62
CA ALA A 99 14.45 -12.70 -23.04
C ALA A 99 14.09 -12.51 -24.52
N ILE A 100 14.00 -13.60 -25.30
CA ILE A 100 13.70 -13.60 -26.75
C ILE A 100 12.37 -14.28 -27.05
#